data_AF-A0A520C0V2-F1
#
_entry.id   AF-A0A520C0V2-F1
#
_cell.length_a   1.000
_cell.length_b   1.000
_cell.length_c   1.000
_cell.angle_alpha   90.00
_cell.angle_beta   90.00
_cell.angle_gamma   90.00
#
_symmetry.space_group_name_H-M   'P 1'
#
loop_
_entity.id
_entity.type
_entity.pdbx_description
1 polymer ?
#
loop_
_entity_poly.entity_id
_entity_poly.type
_entity_poly.pdbx_seq_one_letter_code
_entity_poly.pdbx_strand_id
1 'polypeptide(L)'
;MSTLIRLPEGSVCWPVAALSSAATDVRHSRTRVVRVAGGASPTSGMTRWERRYADVSAWVEWDWVEMDEGTVVQADPLNVRSNVLLLDDRGRPLLSSRRRATLATLVYLLPWQGPVLDELRMTAPHRRSVREPIRLAA
;
A
#
# COMPACT_ATOMS: atom_id res chain seq x y z
N MET A 1 35.09 5.77 -14.78
CA MET A 1 34.72 4.38 -14.40
C MET A 1 33.21 4.35 -14.17
N SER A 2 32.43 3.79 -15.10
CA SER A 2 30.97 3.66 -14.94
C SER A 2 30.67 2.46 -14.07
N THR A 3 30.20 2.69 -12.85
CA THR A 3 29.68 1.64 -11.98
C THR A 3 28.36 1.14 -12.57
N LEU A 4 28.38 -0.04 -13.20
CA LEU A 4 27.17 -0.71 -13.68
C LEU A 4 26.30 -1.08 -12.47
N ILE A 5 25.22 -0.33 -12.27
CA ILE A 5 24.20 -0.68 -11.27
C ILE A 5 23.45 -1.87 -11.84
N ARG A 6 23.74 -3.07 -11.34
CA ARG A 6 22.93 -4.25 -11.63
C ARG A 6 21.61 -4.10 -10.92
N LEU A 7 20.54 -3.94 -11.68
CA LEU A 7 19.19 -3.94 -11.15
C LEU A 7 18.83 -5.37 -10.75
N PRO A 8 18.17 -5.56 -9.58
CA PRO A 8 17.54 -6.82 -9.27
C PRO A 8 16.63 -7.25 -10.44
N GLU A 9 16.63 -8.53 -10.79
CA GLU A 9 15.74 -9.07 -11.81
C GLU A 9 14.29 -8.65 -11.54
N GLY A 10 13.58 -8.22 -12.59
CA GLY A 10 12.21 -7.71 -12.49
C GLY A 10 12.07 -6.26 -12.02
N SER A 11 13.17 -5.48 -11.93
CA SER A 11 13.09 -4.05 -11.66
C SER A 11 12.52 -3.27 -12.85
N VAL A 12 11.68 -2.27 -12.58
CA VAL A 12 11.10 -1.38 -13.60
C VAL A 12 11.58 0.05 -13.38
N CYS A 13 12.10 0.69 -14.42
CA CYS A 13 12.58 2.07 -14.36
C CYS A 13 11.42 3.06 -14.50
N TRP A 14 11.30 4.00 -13.55
CA TRP A 14 10.38 5.14 -13.63
C TRP A 14 11.14 6.47 -13.53
N PRO A 15 11.09 7.32 -14.57
CA PRO A 15 11.49 8.71 -14.43
C PRO A 15 10.60 9.41 -13.40
N VAL A 16 11.18 10.20 -12.49
CA VAL A 16 10.40 10.96 -11.49
C VAL A 16 9.42 11.93 -12.15
N ALA A 17 9.77 12.50 -13.30
CA ALA A 17 8.88 13.35 -14.08
C ALA A 17 7.57 12.65 -14.49
N ALA A 18 7.56 11.31 -14.56
CA ALA A 18 6.39 10.52 -14.89
C ALA A 18 5.53 10.15 -13.67
N LEU A 19 5.90 10.54 -12.44
CA LEU A 19 5.23 10.08 -11.22
C LEU A 19 3.74 10.47 -11.17
N SER A 20 3.39 11.66 -11.62
CA SER A 20 1.98 12.11 -11.66
C SER A 20 1.14 11.25 -12.62
N SER A 21 1.70 10.87 -13.77
CA SER A 21 1.05 9.91 -14.69
C SER A 21 1.09 8.49 -14.14
N ALA A 22 2.13 8.10 -13.42
CA ALA A 22 2.16 6.80 -12.75
C ALA A 22 1.05 6.71 -11.69
N ALA A 23 0.75 7.79 -10.96
CA ALA A 23 -0.34 7.82 -9.98
C ALA A 23 -1.73 7.59 -10.61
N THR A 24 -1.94 7.93 -11.88
CA THR A 24 -3.21 7.65 -12.58
C THR A 24 -3.30 6.23 -13.13
N ASP A 25 -2.15 5.62 -13.42
CA ASP A 25 -2.06 4.32 -14.10
C ASP A 25 -1.86 3.15 -13.14
N VAL A 26 -1.35 3.42 -11.95
CA VAL A 26 -1.16 2.43 -10.88
C VAL A 26 -2.51 2.11 -10.26
N ARG A 27 -2.88 0.84 -10.26
CA ARG A 27 -4.18 0.33 -9.78
C ARG A 27 -4.02 -0.60 -8.61
N HIS A 28 -5.04 -0.69 -7.77
CA HIS A 28 -5.10 -1.67 -6.70
C HIS A 28 -4.97 -3.08 -7.28
N SER A 29 -4.08 -3.88 -6.71
CA SER A 29 -3.86 -5.27 -7.10
C SER A 29 -4.30 -6.23 -5.99
N ARG A 30 -3.93 -5.92 -4.73
CA ARG A 30 -4.23 -6.80 -3.61
C ARG A 30 -4.25 -6.04 -2.29
N THR A 31 -5.15 -6.42 -1.40
CA THR A 31 -5.08 -6.11 0.04
C THR A 31 -4.94 -7.41 0.81
N ARG A 32 -4.10 -7.44 1.86
CA ARG A 32 -4.03 -8.52 2.83
C ARG A 32 -4.41 -7.95 4.20
N VAL A 33 -5.30 -8.65 4.90
CA VAL A 33 -5.72 -8.32 6.27
C VAL A 33 -5.10 -9.32 7.25
N VAL A 34 -4.59 -8.81 8.37
CA VAL A 34 -4.01 -9.56 9.48
C VAL A 34 -4.72 -9.12 10.76
N ARG A 35 -5.38 -10.08 11.42
CA ARG A 35 -6.05 -9.89 12.72
C ARG A 35 -5.35 -10.79 13.74
N VAL A 36 -4.92 -10.21 14.86
CA VAL A 36 -4.33 -10.98 15.96
C VAL A 36 -5.46 -11.50 16.85
N ALA A 37 -5.49 -12.81 17.05
CA ALA A 37 -6.46 -13.44 17.96
C ALA A 37 -6.23 -12.94 19.40
N GLY A 38 -7.30 -12.58 20.10
CA GLY A 38 -7.22 -12.07 21.48
C GLY A 38 -7.32 -10.54 21.63
N GLY A 39 -7.58 -9.80 20.54
CA GLY A 39 -8.09 -8.42 20.58
C GLY A 39 -7.11 -7.32 21.03
N ALA A 40 -5.88 -7.66 21.40
CA ALA A 40 -4.92 -6.70 21.93
C ALA A 40 -4.18 -5.87 20.86
N SER A 41 -4.11 -6.35 19.61
CA SER A 41 -3.43 -5.63 18.52
C SER A 41 -4.43 -5.07 17.51
N PRO A 42 -4.17 -3.86 16.97
CA PRO A 42 -5.01 -3.30 15.92
C PRO A 42 -4.99 -4.19 14.68
N THR A 43 -6.11 -4.26 13.96
CA THR A 43 -6.15 -4.90 12.64
C THR A 43 -5.13 -4.20 11.74
N SER A 44 -4.30 -4.96 11.06
CA SER A 44 -3.27 -4.40 10.19
C SER A 44 -3.18 -5.22 8.92
N GLY A 45 -2.32 -4.81 8.02
CA GLY A 45 -2.16 -5.53 6.79
C GLY A 45 -1.28 -4.82 5.81
N MET A 46 -1.48 -5.18 4.55
CA MET A 46 -0.68 -4.69 3.45
C MET A 46 -1.57 -4.40 2.26
N THR A 47 -1.23 -3.37 1.48
CA THR A 47 -1.87 -3.12 0.20
C THR A 47 -0.81 -3.02 -0.89
N ARG A 48 -1.06 -3.65 -2.03
CA ARG A 48 -0.22 -3.63 -3.22
C ARG A 48 -0.96 -2.96 -4.37
N TRP A 49 -0.23 -2.09 -5.05
CA TRP A 49 -0.67 -1.32 -6.19
C TRP A 49 0.30 -1.53 -7.35
N GLU A 50 -0.23 -1.70 -8.56
CA GLU A 50 0.53 -2.15 -9.71
C GLU A 50 0.17 -1.38 -10.98
N ARG A 51 1.17 -1.20 -11.85
CA ARG A 51 1.00 -0.84 -13.24
C ARG A 51 1.53 -1.98 -14.10
N ARG A 52 0.67 -2.53 -14.95
CA ARG A 52 1.03 -3.62 -15.87
C ARG A 52 1.64 -3.06 -17.15
N TYR A 53 2.74 -3.67 -17.56
CA TYR A 53 3.33 -3.55 -18.90
C TYR A 53 3.16 -4.90 -19.62
N ALA A 54 3.62 -4.99 -20.87
CA ALA A 54 3.49 -6.21 -21.67
C ALA A 54 4.11 -7.44 -20.99
N ASP A 55 5.35 -7.30 -20.48
CA ASP A 55 6.13 -8.44 -19.98
C ASP A 55 6.47 -8.35 -18.49
N VAL A 56 6.14 -7.23 -17.83
CA VAL A 56 6.50 -6.97 -16.43
C VAL A 56 5.44 -6.10 -15.75
N SER A 57 5.33 -6.19 -14.43
CA SER A 57 4.50 -5.27 -13.64
C SER A 57 5.37 -4.46 -12.70
N ALA A 58 5.22 -3.14 -12.73
CA ALA A 58 5.76 -2.27 -11.70
C ALA A 58 4.80 -2.26 -10.52
N TRP A 59 5.33 -2.41 -9.30
CA TRP A 59 4.52 -2.49 -8.10
C TRP A 59 5.10 -1.66 -6.96
N VAL A 60 4.18 -1.16 -6.14
CA VAL A 60 4.44 -0.49 -4.87
C VAL A 60 3.53 -1.09 -3.81
N GLU A 61 4.06 -1.25 -2.62
CA GLU A 61 3.40 -1.98 -1.54
C GLU A 61 3.81 -1.42 -0.19
N TRP A 62 2.85 -1.30 0.72
CA TRP A 62 3.10 -0.78 2.05
C TRP A 62 2.15 -1.39 3.06
N ASP A 63 2.53 -1.25 4.33
CA ASP A 63 1.75 -1.73 5.46
C ASP A 63 0.78 -0.65 5.95
N TRP A 64 -0.37 -1.08 6.42
CA TRP A 64 -1.41 -0.23 6.99
C TRP A 64 -1.89 -0.80 8.32
N VAL A 65 -2.48 0.07 9.13
CA VAL A 65 -3.10 -0.28 10.41
C VAL A 65 -4.45 0.44 10.53
N GLU A 66 -5.44 -0.27 11.04
CA GLU A 66 -6.74 0.29 11.44
C GLU A 66 -6.58 0.89 12.84
N MET A 67 -6.68 2.22 12.93
CA MET A 67 -6.60 2.91 14.22
C MET A 67 -7.93 2.86 14.97
N ASP A 68 -9.02 3.09 14.23
CA ASP A 68 -10.41 3.08 14.69
C ASP A 68 -11.28 2.44 13.61
N GLU A 69 -12.52 2.07 13.95
CA GLU A 69 -13.46 1.48 13.01
C GLU A 69 -13.64 2.38 11.77
N GLY A 70 -13.24 1.87 10.61
CA GLY A 70 -13.31 2.60 9.34
C GLY A 70 -12.19 3.63 9.11
N THR A 71 -11.20 3.72 10.00
CA THR A 71 -10.05 4.62 9.88
C THR A 71 -8.76 3.82 9.74
N VAL A 72 -8.18 3.84 8.54
CA VAL A 72 -6.90 3.17 8.24
C VAL A 72 -5.82 4.19 7.93
N VAL A 73 -4.63 3.95 8.45
CA VAL A 73 -3.43 4.77 8.22
C VAL A 73 -2.28 3.91 7.73
N GLN A 74 -1.32 4.52 7.04
CA GLN A 74 -0.08 3.84 6.70
C GLN A 74 0.75 3.61 7.97
N ALA A 75 1.25 2.39 8.18
CA ALA A 75 1.98 2.03 9.40
C ALA A 75 3.36 2.71 9.47
N ASP A 76 4.05 2.80 8.34
CA ASP A 76 5.29 3.57 8.18
C ASP A 76 5.27 4.28 6.81
N PRO A 77 5.08 5.61 6.78
CA PRO A 77 5.04 6.41 5.55
C PRO A 77 6.29 6.31 4.67
N LEU A 78 7.45 6.00 5.26
CA LEU A 78 8.73 5.97 4.54
C LEU A 78 9.15 4.55 4.14
N ASN A 79 8.42 3.53 4.61
CA ASN A 79 8.66 2.12 4.28
C ASN A 79 7.71 1.62 3.19
N VAL A 80 7.96 2.10 1.96
CA VAL A 80 7.28 1.62 0.76
C VAL A 80 8.18 0.63 0.02
N ARG A 81 7.72 -0.62 -0.07
CA ARG A 81 8.36 -1.69 -0.84
C ARG A 81 8.00 -1.54 -2.32
N SER A 82 8.95 -1.78 -3.21
CA SER A 82 8.74 -1.65 -4.66
C SER A 82 9.77 -2.42 -5.47
N ASN A 83 9.44 -2.87 -6.68
CA ASN A 83 10.43 -3.21 -7.72
C ASN A 83 10.78 -2.02 -8.63
N VAL A 84 10.37 -0.81 -8.27
CA VAL A 84 10.61 0.38 -9.09
C VAL A 84 11.98 0.99 -8.78
N LEU A 85 12.75 1.22 -9.84
CA LEU A 85 13.93 2.07 -9.83
C LEU A 85 13.54 3.49 -10.28
N LEU A 86 13.56 4.44 -9.34
CA LEU A 86 13.29 5.83 -9.65
C LEU A 86 14.53 6.53 -10.22
N LEU A 87 14.36 7.24 -11.33
CA LEU A 87 15.41 7.93 -12.06
C LEU A 87 15.21 9.45 -12.05
N ASP A 88 16.29 10.19 -11.86
CA ASP A 88 16.32 11.65 -12.07
C ASP A 88 16.21 12.01 -13.56
N ASP A 89 16.13 13.31 -13.85
CA ASP A 89 15.99 13.82 -15.22
C ASP A 89 17.20 13.53 -16.11
N ARG A 90 18.31 13.05 -15.53
CA ARG A 90 19.51 12.59 -16.24
C ARG A 90 19.57 11.07 -16.37
N GLY A 91 18.49 10.36 -16.02
CA GLY A 91 18.40 8.91 -16.08
C GLY A 91 19.20 8.20 -14.98
N ARG A 92 19.60 8.89 -13.91
CA ARG A 92 20.40 8.31 -12.82
C ARG A 92 19.50 7.90 -11.66
N PRO A 93 19.79 6.77 -10.98
CA PRO A 93 19.01 6.37 -9.81
C PRO A 93 18.99 7.44 -8.72
N LEU A 94 17.81 7.63 -8.12
CA LEU A 94 17.67 8.52 -6.98
C LEU A 94 18.45 8.01 -5.76
N LEU A 95 18.98 8.98 -4.99
CA LEU A 95 19.48 8.72 -3.64
C LEU A 95 18.37 8.18 -2.74
N SER A 96 18.72 7.36 -1.76
CA SER A 96 17.78 6.64 -0.90
C SER A 96 16.74 7.52 -0.21
N SER A 97 17.13 8.71 0.27
CA SER A 97 16.21 9.66 0.90
C SER A 97 15.17 10.21 -0.07
N ARG A 98 15.62 10.65 -1.26
CA ARG A 98 14.75 11.17 -2.31
C ARG A 98 13.84 10.07 -2.86
N ARG A 99 14.35 8.84 -3.03
CA ARG A 99 13.55 7.67 -3.38
C ARG A 99 12.40 7.45 -2.40
N ARG A 100 12.66 7.44 -1.09
CA ARG A 100 11.62 7.26 -0.06
C ARG A 100 10.58 8.37 -0.10
N ALA A 101 11.02 9.62 -0.19
CA ALA A 101 10.11 10.77 -0.30
C ALA A 101 9.21 10.68 -1.54
N THR A 102 9.77 10.35 -2.70
CA THR A 102 9.01 10.20 -3.95
C THR A 102 7.99 9.06 -3.87
N LEU A 103 8.34 7.92 -3.27
CA LEU A 103 7.39 6.83 -3.06
C LEU A 103 6.28 7.20 -2.07
N ALA A 104 6.61 7.92 -0.99
CA ALA A 104 5.61 8.43 -0.05
C ALA A 104 4.64 9.40 -0.73
N THR A 105 5.14 10.29 -1.60
CA THR A 105 4.30 11.16 -2.43
C THR A 105 3.38 10.35 -3.34
N LEU A 106 3.86 9.27 -3.96
CA LEU A 106 3.01 8.41 -4.77
C LEU A 106 1.88 7.80 -3.95
N VAL A 107 2.18 7.24 -2.77
CA VAL A 107 1.15 6.68 -1.87
C VAL A 107 0.11 7.72 -1.49
N TYR A 108 0.54 8.95 -1.19
CA TYR A 108 -0.35 10.07 -0.89
C TYR A 108 -1.33 10.40 -2.03
N LEU A 109 -0.91 10.23 -3.28
CA LEU A 109 -1.75 10.50 -4.46
C LEU A 109 -2.70 9.35 -4.81
N LEU A 110 -2.51 8.15 -4.24
CA LEU A 110 -3.33 6.99 -4.55
C LEU A 110 -4.58 6.94 -3.65
N PRO A 111 -5.76 6.60 -4.18
CA PRO A 111 -7.00 6.49 -3.40
C PRO A 111 -7.05 5.16 -2.62
N TRP A 112 -6.01 4.89 -1.83
CA TRP A 112 -5.73 3.53 -1.34
C TRP A 112 -6.60 3.09 -0.17
N GLN A 113 -7.11 4.02 0.62
CA GLN A 113 -7.91 3.70 1.80
C GLN A 113 -9.22 3.00 1.41
N GLY A 114 -9.82 3.34 0.27
CA GLY A 114 -11.08 2.72 -0.20
C GLY A 114 -10.97 1.20 -0.36
N PRO A 115 -10.08 0.68 -1.23
CA PRO A 115 -9.90 -0.77 -1.40
C PRO A 115 -9.47 -1.51 -0.12
N VAL A 116 -8.76 -0.84 0.79
CA VAL A 116 -8.42 -1.42 2.09
C VAL A 116 -9.66 -1.56 2.98
N LEU A 117 -10.47 -0.51 3.07
CA LEU A 117 -11.71 -0.51 3.84
C LEU A 117 -12.73 -1.52 3.30
N ASP A 118 -12.81 -1.66 1.97
CA ASP A 118 -13.67 -2.66 1.34
C ASP A 118 -13.23 -4.08 1.69
N GLU A 119 -11.93 -4.39 1.64
CA GLU A 119 -11.40 -5.69 2.05
C GLU A 119 -11.64 -5.95 3.55
N LEU A 120 -11.47 -4.93 4.40
CA LEU A 120 -11.74 -5.02 5.83
C LEU A 120 -13.20 -5.38 6.13
N ARG A 121 -14.16 -4.83 5.37
CA ARG A 121 -15.59 -5.14 5.49
C ARG A 121 -15.90 -6.55 5.01
N MET A 122 -15.32 -6.96 3.86
CA MET A 122 -15.55 -8.30 3.30
C MET A 122 -14.96 -9.42 4.16
N THR A 123 -13.84 -9.14 4.83
CA THR A 123 -13.17 -10.07 5.76
C THR A 123 -13.59 -9.89 7.21
N ALA A 124 -14.54 -9.00 7.49
CA ALA A 124 -15.09 -8.86 8.83
C ALA A 124 -15.81 -10.18 9.18
N PRO A 125 -15.51 -10.80 10.34
CA PRO A 125 -16.33 -11.90 10.81
C PRO A 125 -17.76 -11.38 10.93
N HIS A 126 -18.73 -12.11 10.39
CA HIS A 126 -20.15 -11.83 10.59
C HIS A 126 -20.36 -11.67 12.11
N ARG A 127 -20.57 -10.44 12.60
CA ARG A 127 -21.01 -10.21 13.97
C ARG A 127 -22.35 -10.90 14.07
N ARG A 128 -22.37 -12.11 14.62
CA ARG A 128 -23.60 -12.79 15.01
C ARG A 128 -24.25 -11.83 16.00
N SER A 129 -25.33 -11.17 15.58
CA SER A 129 -26.04 -10.21 16.41
C SER A 129 -26.54 -10.96 17.65
N VAL A 130 -25.81 -10.88 18.75
CA VAL A 130 -26.37 -11.21 20.05
C VAL A 130 -27.28 -10.05 20.38
N ARG A 131 -28.53 -10.14 19.92
CA ARG A 131 -29.63 -9.38 20.53
C ARG A 131 -29.67 -9.85 21.98
N GLU A 132 -29.17 -9.05 22.90
CA GLU A 132 -29.55 -9.20 24.30
C GLU A 132 -31.07 -9.00 24.38
N PRO A 133 -31.85 -9.98 24.86
CA PRO A 133 -33.25 -9.73 25.12
C PRO A 133 -33.31 -8.70 26.25
N ILE A 134 -33.87 -7.53 25.93
CA ILE A 134 -34.31 -6.53 26.90
C ILE A 134 -35.21 -7.27 27.90
N ARG A 135 -34.68 -7.57 29.09
CA ARG A 135 -35.52 -8.02 30.20
C ARG A 135 -36.29 -6.80 30.69
N LEU A 136 -37.52 -6.66 30.22
CA LEU A 136 -38.53 -5.84 30.89
C LEU A 136 -38.75 -6.44 32.28
N ALA A 137 -38.28 -5.73 33.31
CA ALA A 137 -38.63 -6.01 34.69
C ALA A 137 -40.10 -5.60 34.90
N ALA A 138 -40.90 -6.53 35.43
CA ALA A 138 -42.26 -6.31 35.91
C ALA A 138 -42.25 -5.76 37.33
#